data_AF-A0A8J5BNR7-F1
#
_entry.id   AF-A0A8J5BNR7-F1
#
_cell.length_a   1.000
_cell.length_b   1.000
_cell.length_c   1.000
_cell.angle_alpha   90.00
_cell.angle_beta   90.00
_cell.angle_gamma   90.00
#
_symmetry.space_group_name_H-M   'P 1'
#
loop_
_entity.id
_entity.type
_entity.pdbx_description
1 polymer ?
#
loop_
_entity_poly.entity_id
_entity_poly.type
_entity_poly.pdbx_seq_one_letter_code
_entity_poly.pdbx_strand_id
1 'polypeptide(L)'
;MSSNRAEVDLNVNIKKATNTDESAPKRKHVRACIVYTHDHRSSKAFWNGIRIQPLQTDDVMVFKALITIHKVLQEGHPSALRDAQANVNFIQSLARGNNYTGPNQGNHGYGKLISEYVRFLMQKLTFHKYHPAFNGMFEYEDYISLRTVNDPNEGYEAIMNLMTLQDGVDDFQRLVFSSRRSCP
;
A
#
# COMPACT_ATOMS: atom_id res chain seq x y z
N MET A 1 17.66 19.65 11.05
CA MET A 1 16.83 18.99 12.09
C MET A 1 17.52 17.68 12.47
N SER A 2 17.64 17.33 13.75
CA SER A 2 18.28 16.06 14.13
C SER A 2 17.43 14.87 13.65
N SER A 3 18.06 13.84 13.08
CA SER A 3 17.40 12.66 12.51
C SER A 3 16.37 12.02 13.47
N ASN A 4 16.65 12.07 14.77
CA ASN A 4 15.78 11.49 15.81
C ASN A 4 14.45 12.23 15.95
N ARG A 5 14.44 13.57 15.85
CA ARG A 5 13.19 14.36 15.95
C ARG A 5 12.26 14.08 14.76
N ALA A 6 12.83 13.95 13.57
CA ALA A 6 12.07 13.65 12.36
C ALA A 6 11.39 12.27 12.44
N GLU A 7 12.06 11.25 12.99
CA GLU A 7 11.48 9.92 13.21
C GLU A 7 10.35 9.93 14.26
N VAL A 8 10.51 10.70 15.34
CA VAL A 8 9.44 10.88 16.34
C VAL A 8 8.21 11.52 15.68
N ASP A 9 8.40 12.59 14.90
CA ASP A 9 7.31 13.27 14.19
C ASP A 9 6.66 12.35 13.14
N LEU A 10 7.45 11.52 12.43
CA LEU A 10 6.94 10.52 11.52
C LEU A 10 6.03 9.51 12.24
N ASN A 11 6.45 9.00 13.40
CA ASN A 11 5.64 8.06 14.19
C ASN A 11 4.30 8.67 14.63
N VAL A 12 4.28 9.95 15.00
CA VAL A 12 3.05 10.68 15.32
C VAL A 12 2.13 10.77 14.09
N ASN A 13 2.69 11.03 12.91
CA ASN A 13 1.93 11.07 11.66
C ASN A 13 1.36 9.70 11.29
N ILE A 14 2.15 8.62 11.40
CA ILE A 14 1.68 7.25 11.16
C ILE A 14 0.50 6.93 12.08
N LYS A 15 0.64 7.15 13.40
CA LYS A 15 -0.43 6.91 14.37
C LYS A 15 -1.72 7.66 14.05
N LYS A 16 -1.61 8.92 13.60
CA LYS A 16 -2.78 9.74 13.23
C LYS A 16 -3.38 9.36 11.88
N ALA A 17 -2.60 8.75 10.98
CA ALA A 17 -3.09 8.21 9.72
C ALA A 17 -3.85 6.89 9.92
N THR A 18 -3.41 6.08 10.89
CA THR A 18 -3.97 4.75 11.22
C THR A 18 -4.82 4.75 12.49
N ASN A 19 -5.56 5.83 12.77
CA ASN A 19 -6.45 5.88 13.93
C ASN A 19 -7.75 5.07 13.69
N THR A 20 -8.49 4.76 14.76
CA THR A 20 -9.71 3.94 14.76
C THR A 20 -10.94 4.67 14.19
N ASP A 21 -10.87 5.97 13.92
CA ASP A 21 -12.01 6.72 13.38
C ASP A 21 -12.38 6.18 12.00
N GLU A 22 -13.63 5.76 11.81
CA GLU A 22 -14.15 5.24 10.53
C GLU A 22 -14.30 6.37 9.50
N SER A 23 -13.16 6.78 8.97
CA SER A 23 -12.98 7.86 8.02
C SER A 23 -11.72 7.61 7.21
N ALA A 24 -11.61 8.30 6.08
CA ALA A 24 -10.39 8.25 5.28
C ALA A 24 -9.16 8.67 6.13
N PRO A 25 -7.98 8.06 5.91
CA PRO A 25 -6.74 8.51 6.54
C PRO A 25 -6.55 10.02 6.35
N LYS A 26 -6.23 10.71 7.44
CA LYS A 26 -6.07 12.17 7.44
C LYS A 26 -4.98 12.58 6.44
N ARG A 27 -5.39 13.26 5.36
CA ARG A 27 -4.52 13.59 4.20
C ARG A 27 -3.19 14.21 4.60
N LYS A 28 -3.18 15.15 5.55
CA LYS A 28 -1.95 15.81 6.03
C LYS A 28 -0.92 14.84 6.62
N HIS A 29 -1.38 13.78 7.29
CA HIS A 29 -0.51 12.80 7.93
C HIS A 29 0.04 11.79 6.93
N VAL A 30 -0.79 11.35 5.98
CA VAL A 30 -0.32 10.53 4.85
C VAL A 30 0.70 11.31 4.01
N ARG A 31 0.44 12.59 3.73
CA ARG A 31 1.39 13.45 3.00
C ARG A 31 2.71 13.62 3.74
N ALA A 32 2.67 13.78 5.07
CA ALA A 32 3.89 13.85 5.87
C ALA A 32 4.72 12.56 5.77
N CYS A 33 4.09 11.38 5.75
CA CYS A 33 4.80 10.11 5.52
C CYS A 33 5.47 10.05 4.15
N ILE A 34 4.77 10.51 3.10
CA ILE A 34 5.32 10.56 1.73
C ILE A 34 6.52 11.52 1.67
N VAL A 35 6.35 12.75 2.15
CA VAL A 35 7.40 13.79 2.15
C VAL A 35 8.63 13.32 2.92
N TYR A 36 8.44 12.65 4.06
CA TYR A 36 9.55 12.07 4.83
C TYR A 36 10.44 11.16 3.98
N THR A 37 9.85 10.31 3.13
CA THR A 37 10.63 9.40 2.28
C THR A 37 11.51 10.13 1.26
N HIS A 38 11.04 11.28 0.75
CA HIS A 38 11.80 12.14 -0.16
C HIS A 38 12.92 12.87 0.56
N ASP A 39 12.61 13.49 1.71
CA ASP A 39 13.59 14.25 2.50
C ASP A 39 14.77 13.38 2.96
N HIS A 40 14.51 12.12 3.29
CA HIS A 40 15.51 11.18 3.83
C HIS A 40 16.00 10.15 2.80
N ARG A 41 15.45 10.17 1.58
CA ARG A 41 15.75 9.21 0.48
C ARG A 41 15.65 7.74 0.90
N SER A 42 14.75 7.43 1.84
CA SER A 42 14.61 6.13 2.48
C SER A 42 13.21 5.99 3.06
N SER A 43 12.60 4.80 2.96
CA SER A 43 11.31 4.52 3.60
C SER A 43 11.43 3.57 4.79
N LYS A 44 12.65 3.22 5.21
CA LYS A 44 12.90 2.28 6.32
C LYS A 44 12.23 2.72 7.62
N ALA A 45 12.34 4.00 7.97
CA ALA A 45 11.72 4.54 9.18
C ALA A 45 10.19 4.46 9.13
N PHE A 46 9.59 4.68 7.96
CA PHE A 46 8.14 4.50 7.77
C PHE A 46 7.73 3.05 8.02
N TRP A 47 8.46 2.09 7.45
CA TRP A 47 8.20 0.66 7.65
C TRP A 47 8.38 0.22 9.11
N ASN A 48 9.35 0.78 9.82
CA ASN A 48 9.53 0.51 11.25
C ASN A 48 8.37 1.10 12.06
N GLY A 49 7.98 2.34 11.77
CA GLY A 49 6.93 3.04 12.48
C GLY A 49 5.52 2.46 12.27
N ILE A 50 5.24 1.90 11.09
CA ILE A 50 3.94 1.27 10.82
C ILE A 50 3.81 -0.13 11.45
N ARG A 51 4.92 -0.89 11.56
CA ARG A 51 4.94 -2.22 12.19
C ARG A 51 4.66 -2.18 13.69
N ILE A 52 5.09 -1.10 14.38
CA ILE A 52 4.87 -0.94 15.82
C ILE A 52 3.45 -0.47 16.16
N GLN A 53 2.65 -0.07 15.17
CA GLN A 53 1.26 0.28 15.43
C GLN A 53 0.47 -0.99 15.78
N PRO A 54 -0.46 -0.94 16.74
CA PRO A 54 -1.29 -2.08 17.12
C PRO A 54 -2.41 -2.31 16.08
N LEU A 55 -2.05 -2.56 14.82
CA LEU A 55 -3.02 -2.61 13.71
C LEU A 55 -4.06 -3.72 13.88
N GLN A 56 -3.68 -4.85 14.45
CA GLN A 56 -4.53 -6.05 14.58
C GLN A 56 -5.60 -5.93 15.67
N THR A 57 -5.69 -4.80 16.38
CA THR A 57 -6.76 -4.56 17.35
C THR A 57 -8.07 -4.11 16.71
N ASP A 58 -8.02 -3.61 15.47
CA ASP A 58 -9.17 -2.99 14.81
C ASP A 58 -9.05 -3.03 13.28
N ASP A 59 -10.10 -3.48 12.61
CA ASP A 59 -10.13 -3.63 11.14
C ASP A 59 -9.99 -2.29 10.40
N VAL A 60 -10.56 -1.21 10.93
CA VAL A 60 -10.47 0.13 10.33
C VAL A 60 -9.02 0.60 10.35
N MET A 61 -8.27 0.32 11.43
CA MET A 61 -6.83 0.60 11.50
C MET A 61 -6.04 -0.17 10.44
N VAL A 62 -6.30 -1.47 10.26
CA VAL A 62 -5.65 -2.29 9.22
C VAL A 62 -5.94 -1.71 7.84
N PHE A 63 -7.21 -1.42 7.54
CA PHE A 63 -7.60 -0.90 6.23
C PHE A 63 -6.94 0.46 5.94
N LYS A 64 -6.87 1.36 6.94
CA LYS A 64 -6.20 2.66 6.82
C LYS A 64 -4.68 2.54 6.71
N ALA A 65 -4.07 1.55 7.36
CA ALA A 65 -2.67 1.23 7.16
C ALA A 65 -2.41 0.78 5.73
N LEU A 66 -3.25 -0.08 5.14
CA LEU A 66 -3.14 -0.51 3.75
C LEU A 66 -3.27 0.66 2.77
N ILE A 67 -4.23 1.58 3.00
CA ILE A 67 -4.36 2.82 2.20
C ILE A 67 -3.07 3.65 2.31
N THR A 68 -2.56 3.84 3.52
CA THR A 68 -1.37 4.66 3.77
C THR A 68 -0.13 4.04 3.12
N ILE A 69 0.04 2.71 3.22
CA ILE A 69 1.10 1.97 2.53
C ILE A 69 0.96 2.16 1.02
N HIS A 70 -0.23 1.93 0.47
CA HIS A 70 -0.45 2.09 -0.97
C HIS A 70 -0.04 3.48 -1.45
N LYS A 71 -0.43 4.53 -0.70
CA LYS A 71 -0.07 5.91 -1.02
C LYS A 71 1.43 6.19 -0.96
N VAL A 72 2.14 5.64 0.03
CA VAL A 72 3.60 5.74 0.11
C VAL A 72 4.29 4.99 -1.03
N LEU A 73 3.75 3.83 -1.46
CA LEU A 73 4.28 3.10 -2.62
C LEU A 73 4.07 3.85 -3.93
N GLN A 74 2.99 4.62 -4.04
CA GLN A 74 2.69 5.39 -5.23
C GLN A 74 3.48 6.71 -5.30
N GLU A 75 3.46 7.52 -4.23
CA GLU A 75 3.94 8.91 -4.23
C GLU A 75 5.29 9.10 -3.51
N GLY A 76 5.79 8.07 -2.83
CA GLY A 76 7.03 8.12 -2.08
C GLY A 76 8.29 8.17 -2.96
N HIS A 77 9.44 8.40 -2.34
CA HIS A 77 10.73 8.30 -3.00
C HIS A 77 10.91 6.89 -3.61
N PRO A 78 11.61 6.70 -4.75
CA PRO A 78 11.75 5.38 -5.40
C PRO A 78 12.30 4.27 -4.49
N SER A 79 13.04 4.64 -3.43
CA SER A 79 13.45 3.69 -2.38
C SER A 79 12.27 2.99 -1.71
N ALA A 80 11.09 3.61 -1.67
CA ALA A 80 9.90 3.05 -1.04
C ALA A 80 9.49 1.72 -1.66
N LEU A 81 9.48 1.62 -3.00
CA LEU A 81 9.19 0.38 -3.72
C LEU A 81 10.24 -0.71 -3.45
N ARG A 82 11.52 -0.32 -3.42
CA ARG A 82 12.64 -1.23 -3.13
C ARG A 82 12.58 -1.74 -1.69
N ASP A 83 12.45 -0.84 -0.73
CA ASP A 83 12.39 -1.16 0.70
C ASP A 83 11.12 -1.98 1.01
N ALA A 84 10.02 -1.78 0.26
CA ALA A 84 8.79 -2.55 0.40
C ALA A 84 8.97 -4.06 0.13
N GLN A 85 9.93 -4.46 -0.71
CA GLN A 85 10.19 -5.88 -0.99
C GLN A 85 10.57 -6.66 0.29
N ALA A 86 11.29 -6.03 1.22
CA ALA A 86 11.61 -6.61 2.52
C ALA A 86 10.42 -6.63 3.50
N ASN A 87 9.30 -5.99 3.13
CA ASN A 87 8.10 -5.83 3.95
C ASN A 87 6.91 -6.67 3.46
N VAL A 88 7.09 -7.46 2.40
CA VAL A 88 6.05 -8.30 1.80
C VAL A 88 5.37 -9.22 2.82
N ASN A 89 6.15 -9.90 3.66
CA ASN A 89 5.61 -10.79 4.70
C ASN A 89 4.77 -10.05 5.75
N PHE A 90 5.14 -8.80 6.07
CA PHE A 90 4.38 -7.95 6.98
C PHE A 90 3.04 -7.57 6.35
N ILE A 91 3.03 -7.10 5.10
CA ILE A 91 1.79 -6.76 4.38
C ILE A 91 0.87 -7.98 4.29
N GLN A 92 1.42 -9.15 3.96
CA GLN A 92 0.64 -10.39 3.90
C GLN A 92 0.07 -10.79 5.26
N SER A 93 0.78 -10.53 6.35
CA SER A 93 0.30 -10.82 7.71
C SER A 93 -0.92 -9.99 8.11
N LEU A 94 -1.10 -8.80 7.52
CA LEU A 94 -2.26 -7.93 7.78
C LEU A 94 -3.58 -8.56 7.35
N ALA A 95 -3.57 -9.45 6.35
CA ALA A 95 -4.75 -10.22 5.95
C ALA A 95 -5.02 -11.45 6.83
N ARG A 96 -4.00 -11.98 7.52
CA ARG A 96 -4.11 -13.25 8.28
C ARG A 96 -4.68 -13.08 9.68
N GLY A 97 -4.48 -11.91 10.32
CA GLY A 97 -5.06 -11.66 11.64
C GLY A 97 -6.58 -11.42 11.60
N ASN A 98 -7.12 -11.11 10.42
CA ASN A 98 -8.56 -11.09 10.15
C ASN A 98 -9.07 -12.49 9.84
N ASN A 99 -9.03 -13.38 10.83
CA ASN A 99 -9.69 -14.67 10.72
C ASN A 99 -11.19 -14.46 10.54
N TYR A 100 -11.67 -14.75 9.33
CA TYR A 100 -13.07 -14.79 8.90
C TYR A 100 -13.98 -15.73 9.72
N THR A 101 -13.44 -16.43 10.72
CA THR A 101 -14.05 -17.56 11.42
C THR A 101 -14.07 -17.40 12.94
N GLY A 102 -13.64 -16.26 13.49
CA GLY A 102 -13.77 -15.96 14.91
C GLY A 102 -15.21 -15.57 15.30
N PRO A 103 -15.66 -15.82 16.55
CA PRO A 103 -17.03 -15.51 17.01
C PRO A 103 -17.38 -14.02 16.98
N ASN A 104 -16.38 -13.15 16.86
CA ASN A 104 -16.55 -11.76 16.46
C ASN A 104 -16.41 -11.68 14.95
N GLN A 105 -17.51 -11.85 14.22
CA GLN A 105 -17.59 -11.33 12.85
C GLN A 105 -17.02 -9.91 12.89
N GLY A 106 -15.99 -9.63 12.08
CA GLY A 106 -15.48 -8.28 11.91
C GLY A 106 -16.69 -7.37 11.66
N ASN A 107 -16.99 -6.51 12.64
CA ASN A 107 -18.32 -5.96 12.92
C ASN A 107 -18.90 -5.09 11.78
N HIS A 108 -18.17 -4.95 10.66
CA HIS A 108 -18.44 -4.03 9.55
C HIS A 108 -17.99 -4.57 8.16
N GLY A 109 -17.65 -5.86 8.01
CA GLY A 109 -17.35 -6.45 6.70
C GLY A 109 -15.98 -6.09 6.06
N TYR A 110 -15.09 -5.43 6.81
CA TYR A 110 -13.75 -5.04 6.33
C TYR A 110 -12.82 -6.22 6.04
N GLY A 111 -13.03 -7.40 6.64
CA GLY A 111 -12.18 -8.58 6.42
C GLY A 111 -11.96 -8.88 4.94
N LYS A 112 -13.05 -8.97 4.16
CA LYS A 112 -12.99 -9.23 2.71
C LYS A 112 -12.26 -8.13 1.95
N LEU A 113 -12.50 -6.87 2.31
CA LEU A 113 -11.83 -5.72 1.72
C LEU A 113 -10.32 -5.73 2.02
N ILE A 114 -9.93 -6.08 3.24
CA ILE A 114 -8.54 -6.13 3.69
C ILE A 114 -7.78 -7.22 2.94
N SER A 115 -8.33 -8.44 2.85
CA SER A 115 -7.65 -9.52 2.13
C SER A 115 -7.50 -9.21 0.64
N GLU A 116 -8.53 -8.63 0.03
CA GLU A 116 -8.48 -8.24 -1.38
C GLU A 116 -7.46 -7.13 -1.64
N TYR A 117 -7.41 -6.13 -0.77
CA TYR A 117 -6.42 -5.04 -0.88
C TYR A 117 -4.99 -5.57 -0.66
N VAL A 118 -4.79 -6.48 0.29
CA VAL A 118 -3.49 -7.14 0.47
C VAL A 118 -3.11 -7.91 -0.81
N ARG A 119 -4.02 -8.68 -1.41
CA ARG A 119 -3.77 -9.38 -2.69
C ARG A 119 -3.30 -8.40 -3.77
N PHE A 120 -4.02 -7.30 -3.95
CA PHE A 120 -3.65 -6.27 -4.92
C PHE A 120 -2.26 -5.67 -4.65
N LEU A 121 -1.94 -5.31 -3.40
CA LEU A 121 -0.62 -4.78 -3.05
C LEU A 121 0.50 -5.79 -3.31
N MET A 122 0.25 -7.08 -3.08
CA MET A 122 1.20 -8.15 -3.38
C MET A 122 1.47 -8.24 -4.89
N GLN A 123 0.43 -8.14 -5.72
CA GLN A 123 0.56 -8.09 -7.18
C GLN A 123 1.37 -6.86 -7.62
N LYS A 124 1.07 -5.67 -7.06
CA LYS A 124 1.83 -4.44 -7.33
C LYS A 124 3.32 -4.58 -6.97
N LEU A 125 3.64 -5.14 -5.80
CA LEU A 125 5.03 -5.34 -5.39
C LEU A 125 5.75 -6.38 -6.25
N THR A 126 5.03 -7.41 -6.68
CA THR A 126 5.55 -8.42 -7.61
C THR A 126 5.87 -7.78 -8.96
N PHE A 127 4.97 -6.95 -9.49
CA PHE A 127 5.20 -6.17 -10.71
C PHE A 127 6.49 -5.35 -10.61
N HIS A 128 6.64 -4.52 -9.56
CA HIS A 128 7.83 -3.67 -9.41
C HIS A 128 9.12 -4.44 -9.10
N LYS A 129 9.03 -5.72 -8.70
CA LYS A 129 10.19 -6.59 -8.56
C LYS A 129 10.74 -7.01 -9.92
N TYR A 130 9.85 -7.33 -10.86
CA TYR A 130 10.23 -7.72 -12.23
C TYR A 130 10.49 -6.50 -13.13
N HIS A 131 9.79 -5.39 -12.87
CA HIS A 131 9.82 -4.18 -13.69
C HIS A 131 10.24 -2.95 -12.85
N PRO A 132 11.50 -2.89 -12.38
CA PRO A 132 11.97 -1.83 -11.47
C PRO A 132 12.09 -0.45 -12.14
N ALA A 133 12.05 -0.38 -13.47
CA ALA A 133 12.08 0.87 -14.22
C ALA A 133 10.81 1.71 -14.02
N PHE A 134 9.68 1.07 -13.68
CA PHE A 134 8.42 1.76 -13.46
C PHE A 134 8.38 2.43 -12.10
N ASN A 135 7.88 3.66 -12.09
CA ASN A 135 7.63 4.38 -10.86
C ASN A 135 6.31 3.94 -10.20
N GLY A 136 6.06 4.42 -8.97
CA GLY A 136 4.91 4.00 -8.17
C GLY A 136 3.55 4.38 -8.75
N MET A 137 3.51 5.39 -9.63
CA MET A 137 2.31 5.96 -10.24
C MET A 137 2.03 5.49 -11.67
N PHE A 138 2.97 4.78 -12.30
CA PHE A 138 2.89 4.40 -13.71
C PHE A 138 2.75 5.63 -14.62
N GLU A 139 3.64 6.62 -14.46
CA GLU A 139 3.59 7.87 -15.22
C GLU A 139 3.98 7.67 -16.70
N TYR A 140 3.70 8.67 -17.55
CA TYR A 140 3.92 8.58 -19.00
C TYR A 140 5.38 8.27 -19.38
N GLU A 141 6.35 8.70 -18.58
CA GLU A 141 7.76 8.39 -18.79
C GLU A 141 8.07 6.89 -18.69
N ASP A 142 7.31 6.14 -17.88
CA ASP A 142 7.43 4.68 -17.79
C ASP A 142 7.00 4.01 -19.11
N TYR A 143 5.99 4.56 -19.78
CA TYR A 143 5.53 4.11 -21.10
C TYR A 143 6.56 4.40 -22.21
N ILE A 144 7.23 5.56 -22.17
CA ILE A 144 8.33 5.87 -23.10
C ILE A 144 9.46 4.87 -22.91
N SER A 145 9.82 4.60 -21.66
CA SER A 145 10.85 3.61 -21.31
C SER A 145 10.51 2.23 -21.87
N LEU A 146 9.23 1.83 -21.80
CA LEU A 146 8.73 0.60 -22.40
C LEU A 146 8.88 0.54 -23.91
N ARG A 147 8.57 1.64 -24.61
CA ARG A 147 8.69 1.73 -26.07
C ARG A 147 10.14 1.69 -26.56
N THR A 148 11.08 2.08 -25.70
CA THR A 148 12.51 2.03 -25.98
C THR A 148 13.15 0.68 -25.65
N VAL A 149 12.39 -0.29 -25.13
CA VAL A 149 12.88 -1.66 -24.90
C VAL A 149 13.18 -2.30 -26.26
N ASN A 150 14.43 -2.73 -26.43
CA ASN A 150 14.91 -3.31 -27.68
C ASN A 150 14.41 -4.75 -27.92
N ASP A 151 13.96 -5.44 -26.87
CA ASP A 151 13.40 -6.80 -26.94
C ASP A 151 11.86 -6.77 -26.91
N PRO A 152 11.19 -7.12 -28.03
CA PRO A 152 9.74 -7.20 -28.09
C PRO A 152 9.12 -8.14 -27.06
N ASN A 153 9.84 -9.19 -26.63
CA ASN A 153 9.32 -10.14 -25.65
C ASN A 153 9.21 -9.51 -24.26
N GLU A 154 10.20 -8.72 -23.85
CA GLU A 154 10.20 -8.00 -22.58
C GLU A 154 9.06 -6.96 -22.55
N GLY A 155 8.84 -6.24 -23.65
CA GLY A 155 7.71 -5.33 -23.80
C GLY A 155 6.35 -6.04 -23.69
N TYR A 156 6.20 -7.20 -24.33
CA TYR A 156 4.98 -8.01 -24.27
C TYR A 156 4.69 -8.50 -22.84
N GLU A 157 5.69 -9.08 -22.17
CA GLU A 157 5.58 -9.54 -20.78
C GLU A 157 5.21 -8.38 -19.83
N ALA A 158 5.80 -7.21 -20.00
CA ALA A 158 5.48 -6.04 -19.17
C ALA A 158 4.02 -5.60 -19.36
N ILE A 159 3.50 -5.58 -20.59
CA ILE A 159 2.10 -5.24 -20.89
C ILE A 159 1.15 -6.28 -20.26
N MET A 160 1.43 -7.57 -20.40
CA MET A 160 0.61 -8.64 -19.81
C MET A 160 0.56 -8.53 -18.27
N ASN A 161 1.68 -8.19 -17.65
CA ASN A 161 1.76 -7.96 -16.21
C ASN A 161 1.00 -6.69 -15.78
N LEU A 162 1.01 -5.63 -16.61
CA LEU A 162 0.18 -4.42 -16.38
C LEU A 162 -1.32 -4.72 -16.47
N MET A 163 -1.75 -5.52 -17.46
CA MET A 163 -3.15 -5.93 -17.60
C MET A 163 -3.60 -6.74 -16.37
N THR A 164 -2.77 -7.67 -15.90
CA THR A 164 -3.05 -8.43 -14.67
C THR A 164 -3.21 -7.50 -13.46
N LEU A 165 -2.39 -6.45 -13.35
CA LEU A 165 -2.51 -5.47 -12.27
C LEU A 165 -3.79 -4.64 -12.40
N GLN A 166 -4.18 -4.28 -13.63
CA GLN A 166 -5.43 -3.58 -13.93
C GLN A 166 -6.66 -4.40 -13.54
N ASP A 167 -6.67 -5.70 -13.87
CA ASP A 167 -7.75 -6.61 -13.45
C ASP A 167 -7.86 -6.68 -11.91
N GLY A 168 -6.72 -6.73 -11.21
CA GLY A 168 -6.69 -6.68 -9.75
C GLY A 168 -7.29 -5.38 -9.17
N VAL A 169 -7.10 -4.24 -9.84
CA VAL A 169 -7.77 -2.98 -9.48
C VAL A 169 -9.27 -3.07 -9.73
N ASP A 170 -9.70 -3.64 -10.86
CA ASP A 170 -11.10 -3.79 -11.22
C ASP A 170 -11.87 -4.68 -10.22
N ASP A 171 -11.28 -5.82 -9.84
CA ASP A 171 -11.82 -6.71 -8.82
C ASP A 171 -12.01 -5.98 -7.48
N PHE A 172 -10.97 -5.26 -7.04
CA PHE A 172 -10.99 -4.54 -5.77
C PHE A 172 -12.02 -3.41 -5.76
N GLN A 173 -12.12 -2.61 -6.82
CA GLN A 173 -13.13 -1.54 -6.88
C GLN A 173 -14.55 -2.11 -6.88
N ARG A 174 -14.82 -3.20 -7.61
CA ARG A 174 -16.13 -3.86 -7.63
C ARG A 174 -16.52 -4.34 -6.24
N LEU A 175 -15.56 -4.88 -5.51
CA LEU A 175 -15.77 -5.29 -4.12
C LEU A 175 -16.09 -4.09 -3.21
N VAL A 176 -15.35 -2.99 -3.31
CA VAL A 176 -15.60 -1.75 -2.53
C VAL A 176 -16.97 -1.16 -2.83
N PHE A 177 -17.39 -1.14 -4.10
CA PHE A 177 -18.73 -0.66 -4.46
C PHE A 177 -19.84 -1.59 -3.98
N SER A 178 -19.59 -2.90 -3.95
CA SER A 178 -20.54 -3.88 -3.43
C SER A 178 -20.72 -3.73 -1.92
N SER A 179 -19.63 -3.52 -1.16
CA SER A 179 -19.71 -3.35 0.29
C SER A 179 -20.45 -2.08 0.72
N ARG A 180 -20.39 -1.01 -0.09
CA ARG A 180 -21.16 0.23 0.12
C ARG A 180 -22.68 0.03 0.00
N ARG A 181 -23.14 -0.92 -0.82
CA ARG A 181 -24.57 -1.18 -1.06
C ARG A 181 -25.20 -2.10 -0.01
N SER A 182 -24.38 -2.78 0.78
CA SER A 182 -24.81 -3.73 1.82
C SER A 182 -24.93 -3.10 3.22
N CYS A 183 -24.61 -1.80 3.35
CA CYS A 183 -24.83 -1.04 4.58
C CYS A 183 -26.26 -0.45 4.55
N PRO A 184 -27.12 -0.74 5.55
CA PRO A 184 -28.49 -0.22 5.60
C PRO A 184 -28.56 1.31 5.71
#